data_AF-A0A2H0XQW0-F1
#
_entry.id   AF-A0A2H0XQW0-F1
#
_cell.length_a   1.000
_cell.length_b   1.000
_cell.length_c   1.000
_cell.angle_alpha   90.00
_cell.angle_beta   90.00
_cell.angle_gamma   90.00
#
_symmetry.space_group_name_H-M   'P 1'
#
loop_
_entity.id
_entity.type
_entity.pdbx_description
1 polymer ?
#
loop_
_entity_poly.entity_id
_entity_poly.type
_entity_poly.pdbx_seq_one_letter_code
_entity_poly.pdbx_strand_id
1 'polypeptide(L)'
;MKPIKILVIAFLTVLTVRFSSAQVVTSRPSYPTVEDSIVIIFNAKLGNQGLMGYTGTDVYAHTGVITDKSTSKTDWKYVKATWTTNLPECKLSKVGDDLWELNIGKIRKYYGVPESDKILKLAFVFRNGNGLKQGKDVGDKDIFHRLYE
;
A
#
# COMPACT_ATOMS: atom_id res chain seq x y z
N MET A 1 -32.21 -40.12 48.71
CA MET A 1 -31.72 -39.85 47.33
C MET A 1 -31.36 -38.37 47.25
N LYS A 2 -30.10 -38.00 46.97
CA LYS A 2 -29.66 -36.59 46.93
C LYS A 2 -29.84 -36.02 45.51
N PRO A 3 -30.33 -34.78 45.33
CA PRO A 3 -30.53 -34.22 43.99
C PRO A 3 -29.17 -33.85 43.35
N ILE A 4 -28.96 -34.35 42.13
CA ILE A 4 -27.82 -34.02 41.28
C ILE A 4 -27.98 -32.58 40.79
N LYS A 5 -27.02 -31.71 41.14
CA LYS A 5 -26.93 -30.34 40.59
C LYS A 5 -26.38 -30.43 39.18
N ILE A 6 -27.22 -30.20 38.16
CA ILE A 6 -26.80 -30.09 36.77
C ILE A 6 -26.04 -28.76 36.63
N LEU A 7 -24.71 -28.83 36.58
CA LEU A 7 -23.85 -27.70 36.25
C LEU A 7 -23.92 -27.48 34.74
N VAL A 8 -24.79 -26.56 34.30
CA VAL A 8 -24.84 -26.11 32.91
C VAL A 8 -23.60 -25.26 32.65
N ILE A 9 -22.54 -25.88 32.13
CA ILE A 9 -21.37 -25.15 31.62
C ILE A 9 -21.78 -24.55 30.27
N ALA A 10 -22.19 -23.29 30.29
CA ALA A 10 -22.39 -22.50 29.06
C ALA A 10 -21.02 -22.28 28.41
N PHE A 11 -20.73 -23.03 27.35
CA PHE A 11 -19.56 -22.83 26.50
C PHE A 11 -19.81 -21.60 25.60
N LEU A 12 -19.42 -20.42 26.09
CA LEU A 12 -19.50 -19.18 25.33
C LEU A 12 -18.35 -19.15 24.32
N THR A 13 -18.56 -19.70 23.12
CA THR A 13 -17.63 -19.53 21.99
C THR A 13 -17.61 -18.07 21.56
N VAL A 14 -16.61 -17.33 22.04
CA VAL A 14 -16.30 -15.98 21.55
C VAL A 14 -15.72 -16.11 20.14
N LEU A 15 -16.57 -15.95 19.12
CA LEU A 15 -16.15 -15.74 17.74
C LEU A 15 -15.46 -14.38 17.65
N THR A 16 -14.13 -14.37 17.82
CA THR A 16 -13.34 -13.18 17.51
C THR A 16 -13.30 -13.00 16.00
N VAL A 17 -14.16 -12.11 15.49
CA VAL A 17 -14.10 -11.67 14.10
C VAL A 17 -12.79 -10.90 13.95
N ARG A 18 -11.79 -11.54 13.34
CA ARG A 18 -10.54 -10.88 12.97
C ARG A 18 -10.86 -9.95 11.79
N PHE A 19 -11.03 -8.65 12.07
CA PHE A 19 -11.01 -7.64 11.01
C PHE A 19 -9.62 -7.68 10.36
N SER A 20 -9.52 -8.31 9.20
CA SER A 20 -8.36 -8.16 8.34
C SER A 20 -8.39 -6.74 7.79
N SER A 21 -7.43 -5.90 8.19
CA SER A 21 -7.27 -4.60 7.56
C SER A 21 -6.96 -4.83 6.10
N ALA A 22 -7.89 -4.48 5.21
CA ALA A 22 -7.68 -4.55 3.78
C ALA A 22 -6.45 -3.71 3.40
N GLN A 23 -5.58 -4.24 2.55
CA GLN A 23 -4.40 -3.53 2.09
C GLN A 23 -4.82 -2.32 1.25
N VAL A 24 -4.28 -1.14 1.58
CA VAL A 24 -4.56 0.13 0.88
C VAL A 24 -4.14 0.07 -0.59
N VAL A 25 -3.12 -0.74 -0.89
CA VAL A 25 -2.63 -1.04 -2.23
C VAL A 25 -2.64 -2.54 -2.48
N THR A 26 -3.00 -2.91 -3.71
CA THR A 26 -2.83 -4.26 -4.26
C THR A 26 -2.01 -4.18 -5.54
N SER A 27 -1.62 -5.33 -6.08
CA SER A 27 -0.79 -5.40 -7.27
C SER A 27 -1.26 -6.49 -8.24
N ARG A 28 -0.82 -6.34 -9.50
CA ARG A 28 -0.87 -7.37 -10.53
C ARG A 28 0.57 -7.61 -11.01
N PRO A 29 1.10 -8.84 -10.89
CA PRO A 29 0.51 -10.01 -10.22
C PRO A 29 0.35 -9.79 -8.70
N SER A 30 -0.55 -10.55 -8.04
CA SER A 30 -0.88 -10.34 -6.61
C SER A 30 0.24 -10.69 -5.63
N TYR A 31 1.24 -11.45 -6.08
CA TYR A 31 2.42 -11.84 -5.32
C TYR A 31 3.67 -11.49 -6.13
N PRO A 32 3.93 -10.21 -6.38
CA PRO A 32 4.96 -9.82 -7.32
C PRO A 32 6.36 -10.02 -6.74
N THR A 33 7.26 -10.47 -7.59
CA THR A 33 8.71 -10.51 -7.36
C THR A 33 9.37 -9.27 -7.92
N VAL A 34 10.67 -9.08 -7.66
CA VAL A 34 11.44 -7.96 -8.23
C VAL A 34 11.57 -8.03 -9.76
N GLU A 35 11.44 -9.23 -10.33
CA GLU A 35 11.57 -9.49 -11.76
C GLU A 35 10.26 -9.26 -12.52
N ASP A 36 9.13 -9.17 -11.82
CA ASP A 36 7.83 -9.00 -12.46
C ASP A 36 7.64 -7.60 -13.05
N SER A 37 6.78 -7.53 -14.06
CA SER A 37 6.21 -6.25 -14.49
C SER A 37 4.98 -5.97 -13.63
N ILE A 38 5.02 -4.89 -12.84
CA ILE A 38 4.01 -4.65 -11.80
C ILE A 38 3.09 -3.48 -12.16
N VAL A 39 1.81 -3.69 -11.90
CA VAL A 39 0.79 -2.64 -11.82
C VAL A 39 0.29 -2.55 -10.37
N ILE A 40 0.22 -1.35 -9.80
CA ILE A 40 -0.30 -1.08 -8.46
C ILE A 40 -1.70 -0.50 -8.57
N ILE A 41 -2.62 -1.01 -7.76
CA ILE A 41 -3.97 -0.47 -7.58
C ILE A 41 -4.07 0.11 -6.17
N PHE A 42 -4.27 1.42 -6.09
CA PHE A 42 -4.56 2.16 -4.87
C PHE A 42 -6.07 2.31 -4.68
N ASN A 43 -6.56 1.94 -3.50
CA ASN A 43 -7.95 2.15 -3.10
C ASN A 43 -8.05 3.30 -2.09
N ALA A 44 -8.54 4.45 -2.53
CA ALA A 44 -8.63 5.67 -1.73
C ALA A 44 -9.70 5.61 -0.62
N LYS A 45 -10.57 4.58 -0.63
CA LYS A 45 -11.53 4.32 0.47
C LYS A 45 -10.88 3.66 1.68
N LEU A 46 -9.67 3.14 1.55
CA LEU A 46 -8.91 2.48 2.62
C LEU A 46 -7.83 3.41 3.19
N GLY A 47 -7.18 2.97 4.27
CA GLY A 47 -6.10 3.73 4.91
C GLY A 47 -6.62 4.96 5.66
N ASN A 48 -5.99 6.12 5.45
CA ASN A 48 -6.41 7.39 6.05
C ASN A 48 -7.58 8.07 5.31
N GLN A 49 -8.01 7.51 4.16
CA GLN A 49 -9.11 8.02 3.34
C GLN A 49 -8.95 9.47 2.84
N GLY A 50 -7.75 10.05 2.87
CA GLY A 50 -7.54 11.46 2.53
C GLY A 50 -7.78 11.82 1.05
N LEU A 51 -7.85 10.82 0.19
CA LEU A 51 -8.22 10.92 -1.24
C LEU A 51 -9.58 10.31 -1.58
N MET A 52 -10.34 9.82 -0.59
CA MET A 52 -11.69 9.28 -0.81
C MET A 52 -12.61 10.35 -1.41
N GLY A 53 -13.37 9.97 -2.43
CA GLY A 53 -14.29 10.86 -3.14
C GLY A 53 -13.58 11.94 -3.96
N TYR A 54 -12.28 11.82 -4.22
CA TYR A 54 -11.55 12.82 -5.00
C TYR A 54 -12.02 12.82 -6.46
N THR A 55 -12.50 13.99 -6.91
CA THR A 55 -13.07 14.21 -8.24
C THR A 55 -12.07 14.76 -9.27
N GLY A 56 -10.87 15.16 -8.83
CA GLY A 56 -9.78 15.56 -9.73
C GLY A 56 -9.27 14.38 -10.56
N THR A 57 -8.35 14.66 -11.50
CA THR A 57 -7.78 13.65 -12.43
C THR A 57 -6.26 13.52 -12.26
N ASP A 58 -5.73 14.10 -11.19
CA ASP A 58 -4.33 14.40 -10.96
C ASP A 58 -3.85 13.78 -9.65
N VAL A 59 -4.03 12.46 -9.51
CA VAL A 59 -3.43 11.69 -8.42
C VAL A 59 -2.04 11.23 -8.86
N TYR A 60 -1.05 11.43 -7.99
CA TYR A 60 0.34 11.05 -8.20
C TYR A 60 0.85 10.21 -7.04
N ALA A 61 1.76 9.29 -7.33
CA ALA A 61 2.52 8.58 -6.32
C ALA A 61 3.80 9.35 -5.98
N HIS A 62 3.97 9.70 -4.70
CA HIS A 62 5.28 9.86 -4.11
C HIS A 62 5.78 8.47 -3.73
N THR A 63 6.78 7.96 -4.44
CA THR A 63 7.18 6.55 -4.34
C THR A 63 8.68 6.36 -4.39
N GLY A 64 9.15 5.34 -3.67
CA GLY A 64 10.52 4.84 -3.66
C GLY A 64 10.52 3.38 -3.23
N VAL A 65 11.69 2.89 -2.82
CA VAL A 65 11.87 1.51 -2.37
C VAL A 65 12.53 1.43 -1.00
N ILE A 66 12.21 0.39 -0.25
CA ILE A 66 13.01 -0.04 0.90
C ILE A 66 13.98 -1.11 0.40
N THR A 67 15.26 -0.96 0.74
CA THR A 67 16.33 -1.86 0.31
C THR A 67 17.07 -2.45 1.50
N ASP A 68 18.02 -3.34 1.24
CA ASP A 68 19.00 -3.79 2.24
C ASP A 68 19.91 -2.67 2.77
N LYS A 69 19.94 -1.51 2.11
CA LYS A 69 20.65 -0.30 2.58
C LYS A 69 19.77 0.66 3.40
N SER A 70 18.48 0.38 3.53
CA SER A 70 17.58 1.18 4.35
C SER A 70 17.81 0.90 5.83
N THR A 71 17.96 1.95 6.63
CA THR A 71 18.20 1.85 8.08
C THR A 71 16.91 1.88 8.91
N SER A 72 15.80 2.27 8.30
CA SER A 72 14.48 2.32 8.93
C SER A 72 13.36 2.15 7.89
N LYS A 73 12.10 2.11 8.34
CA LYS A 73 10.93 2.07 7.44
C LYS A 73 10.68 3.39 6.71
N THR A 74 11.18 4.50 7.21
CA THR A 74 11.04 5.82 6.59
C THR A 74 12.28 6.22 5.77
N ASP A 75 13.35 5.43 5.83
CA ASP A 75 14.56 5.60 5.03
C ASP A 75 14.38 4.99 3.63
N TRP A 76 13.50 5.62 2.84
CA TRP A 76 13.25 5.21 1.47
C TRP A 76 14.45 5.55 0.59
N LYS A 77 14.82 4.61 -0.27
CA LYS A 77 15.85 4.81 -1.30
C LYS A 77 15.17 4.98 -2.67
N TYR A 78 15.91 5.55 -3.61
CA TYR A 78 15.49 5.71 -5.00
C TYR A 78 14.08 6.34 -5.14
N VAL A 79 13.82 7.40 -4.36
CA VAL A 79 12.57 8.15 -4.43
C VAL A 79 12.46 8.80 -5.81
N LYS A 80 11.39 8.48 -6.53
CA LYS A 80 11.25 8.72 -7.96
C LYS A 80 11.12 10.20 -8.33
N ALA A 81 10.53 10.99 -7.43
CA ALA A 81 10.34 12.42 -7.60
C ALA A 81 10.40 13.15 -6.25
N THR A 82 10.89 14.38 -6.26
CA THR A 82 10.75 15.26 -5.08
C THR A 82 9.27 15.50 -4.78
N TRP A 83 8.93 15.78 -3.52
CA TRP A 83 7.54 15.89 -3.06
C TRP A 83 6.68 16.82 -3.94
N THR A 84 7.24 17.96 -4.37
CA THR A 84 6.54 18.99 -5.15
C THR A 84 6.54 18.75 -6.66
N THR A 85 7.12 17.64 -7.15
CA THR A 85 7.24 17.36 -8.59
C THR A 85 6.20 16.33 -9.05
N ASN A 86 5.43 16.69 -10.07
CA ASN A 86 4.42 15.85 -10.71
C ASN A 86 4.96 15.20 -11.98
N LEU A 87 5.71 14.10 -11.85
CA LEU A 87 6.22 13.39 -13.03
C LEU A 87 5.08 12.63 -13.74
N PRO A 88 5.00 12.65 -15.08
CA PRO A 88 4.00 11.90 -15.84
C PRO A 88 4.00 10.40 -15.52
N GLU A 89 5.18 9.80 -15.33
CA GLU A 89 5.35 8.39 -14.98
C GLU A 89 4.82 8.02 -13.59
N CYS A 90 4.71 8.99 -12.67
CA CYS A 90 4.12 8.79 -11.34
C CYS A 90 2.62 9.11 -11.30
N LYS A 91 2.01 9.52 -12.41
CA LYS A 91 0.57 9.87 -12.45
C LYS A 91 -0.27 8.60 -12.50
N LEU A 92 -1.31 8.54 -11.67
CA LEU A 92 -2.24 7.44 -11.63
C LEU A 92 -3.41 7.68 -12.60
N SER A 93 -3.92 6.58 -13.14
CA SER A 93 -5.16 6.56 -13.94
C SER A 93 -6.32 6.11 -13.08
N LYS A 94 -7.46 6.80 -13.17
CA LYS A 94 -8.68 6.37 -12.46
C LYS A 94 -9.26 5.15 -13.18
N VAL A 95 -9.46 4.05 -12.46
CA VAL A 95 -9.95 2.77 -13.03
C VAL A 95 -11.27 2.31 -12.40
N GLY A 96 -11.77 3.05 -11.41
CA GLY A 96 -13.05 2.77 -10.78
C GLY A 96 -13.39 3.81 -9.72
N ASP A 97 -14.41 3.51 -8.93
CA ASP A 97 -14.82 4.36 -7.82
C ASP A 97 -13.76 4.33 -6.70
N ASP A 98 -13.07 5.46 -6.52
CA ASP A 98 -11.90 5.61 -5.65
C ASP A 98 -10.73 4.63 -5.91
N LEU A 99 -10.72 4.00 -7.09
CA LEU A 99 -9.65 3.09 -7.51
C LEU A 99 -8.75 3.78 -8.54
N TRP A 100 -7.45 3.74 -8.27
CA TRP A 100 -6.41 4.39 -9.04
C TRP A 100 -5.29 3.41 -9.38
N GLU A 101 -4.85 3.41 -10.63
CA GLU A 101 -3.83 2.51 -11.15
C GLU A 101 -2.52 3.26 -11.44
N LEU A 102 -1.39 2.71 -10.98
CA LEU A 102 -0.04 3.10 -11.37
C LEU A 102 0.64 1.94 -12.09
N ASN A 103 1.10 2.16 -13.31
CA ASN A 103 1.92 1.19 -14.02
C ASN A 103 3.41 1.43 -13.72
N ILE A 104 4.02 0.56 -12.91
CA ILE A 104 5.45 0.61 -12.60
C ILE A 104 6.25 -0.12 -13.68
N GLY A 105 5.70 -1.19 -14.25
CA GLY A 105 6.44 -2.07 -15.13
C GLY A 105 7.57 -2.77 -14.39
N LYS A 106 8.79 -2.77 -14.96
CA LYS A 106 9.98 -3.38 -14.35
C LYS A 106 10.53 -2.50 -13.24
N ILE A 107 10.54 -3.00 -12.00
CA ILE A 107 10.88 -2.23 -10.79
C ILE A 107 12.25 -1.57 -10.90
N ARG A 108 13.30 -2.35 -11.18
CA ARG A 108 14.68 -1.82 -11.24
C ARG A 108 14.80 -0.70 -12.28
N LYS A 109 14.20 -0.88 -13.45
CA LYS A 109 14.18 0.13 -14.51
C LYS A 109 13.40 1.38 -14.10
N TYR A 110 12.24 1.21 -13.46
CA TYR A 110 11.40 2.31 -13.04
C TYR A 110 12.09 3.20 -12.01
N TYR A 111 12.68 2.60 -10.96
CA TYR A 111 13.33 3.33 -9.86
C TYR A 111 14.83 3.61 -10.08
N GLY A 112 15.47 3.00 -11.09
CA GLY A 112 16.91 3.14 -11.34
C GLY A 112 17.77 2.42 -10.30
N VAL A 113 17.31 1.28 -9.78
CA VAL A 113 18.01 0.53 -8.71
C VAL A 113 19.07 -0.38 -9.34
N PRO A 114 20.35 -0.30 -8.93
CA PRO A 114 21.40 -1.18 -9.43
C PRO A 114 21.21 -2.63 -8.95
N GLU A 115 21.75 -3.59 -9.69
CA GLU A 115 21.66 -5.02 -9.37
C GLU A 115 22.29 -5.40 -8.01
N SER A 116 23.25 -4.61 -7.53
CA SER A 116 23.90 -4.79 -6.24
C SER A 116 22.97 -4.62 -5.04
N ASP A 117 21.87 -3.89 -5.21
CA ASP A 117 20.95 -3.54 -4.14
C ASP A 117 19.74 -4.49 -4.16
N LYS A 118 19.42 -5.03 -2.98
CA LYS A 118 18.26 -5.91 -2.81
C LYS A 118 17.03 -5.06 -2.48
N ILE A 119 16.04 -5.09 -3.36
CA ILE A 119 14.75 -4.42 -3.15
C ILE A 119 13.87 -5.30 -2.25
N LEU A 120 13.42 -4.76 -1.12
CA LEU A 120 12.61 -5.49 -0.14
C LEU A 120 11.12 -5.15 -0.25
N LYS A 121 10.82 -3.86 -0.48
CA LYS A 121 9.44 -3.34 -0.54
C LYS A 121 9.36 -2.13 -1.45
N LEU A 122 8.19 -1.93 -2.04
CA LEU A 122 7.79 -0.66 -2.63
C LEU A 122 7.16 0.21 -1.53
N ALA A 123 7.40 1.52 -1.57
CA ALA A 123 6.87 2.48 -0.62
C ALA A 123 6.09 3.59 -1.33
N PHE A 124 4.95 4.00 -0.74
CA PHE A 124 4.04 4.96 -1.35
C PHE A 124 3.41 5.93 -0.35
N VAL A 125 3.24 7.17 -0.80
CA VAL A 125 2.17 8.08 -0.40
C VAL A 125 1.52 8.57 -1.70
N PHE A 126 0.20 8.51 -1.77
CA PHE A 126 -0.54 9.08 -2.90
C PHE A 126 -0.95 10.50 -2.57
N ARG A 127 -0.94 11.38 -3.56
CA ARG A 127 -1.34 12.78 -3.36
C ARG A 127 -2.01 13.33 -4.60
N ASN A 128 -2.84 14.35 -4.42
CA ASN A 128 -3.30 15.14 -5.56
C ASN A 128 -2.18 16.06 -6.09
N GLY A 129 -2.40 16.72 -7.21
CA GLY A 129 -1.37 17.49 -7.93
C GLY A 129 -0.75 18.61 -7.13
N ASN A 130 -1.51 19.24 -6.21
CA ASN A 130 -0.99 20.28 -5.31
C ASN A 130 -0.50 19.75 -3.95
N GLY A 131 -0.61 18.44 -3.69
CA GLY A 131 -0.13 17.80 -2.47
C GLY A 131 -0.94 18.04 -1.19
N LEU A 132 -2.07 18.77 -1.26
CA LEU A 132 -2.89 19.09 -0.09
C LEU A 132 -3.74 17.91 0.39
N LYS A 133 -4.08 16.97 -0.50
CA LYS A 133 -4.77 15.72 -0.15
C LYS A 133 -3.82 14.56 -0.28
N GLN A 134 -3.81 13.67 0.71
CA GLN A 134 -2.87 12.55 0.78
C GLN A 134 -3.59 11.25 1.12
N GLY A 135 -3.37 10.22 0.29
CA GLY A 135 -3.74 8.84 0.55
C GLY A 135 -2.58 8.12 1.22
N LYS A 136 -2.78 7.72 2.47
CA LYS A 136 -1.79 7.07 3.34
C LYS A 136 -2.39 5.82 3.97
N ASP A 137 -1.57 5.01 4.62
CA ASP A 137 -2.04 3.90 5.43
C ASP A 137 -2.71 4.39 6.73
N VAL A 138 -3.37 3.48 7.44
CA VAL A 138 -4.08 3.75 8.69
C VAL A 138 -3.18 4.46 9.71
N GLY A 139 -3.67 5.57 10.27
CA GLY A 139 -2.92 6.41 11.21
C GLY A 139 -1.85 7.25 10.53
N ASP A 140 -2.11 7.71 9.30
CA ASP A 140 -1.23 8.56 8.49
C ASP A 140 0.17 7.99 8.25
N LYS A 141 0.26 6.66 8.16
CA LYS A 141 1.52 5.95 7.93
C LYS A 141 1.83 5.79 6.45
N ASP A 142 3.10 5.57 6.17
CA ASP A 142 3.56 5.20 4.84
C ASP A 142 2.99 3.85 4.40
N ILE A 143 2.62 3.74 3.12
CA ILE A 143 2.09 2.51 2.54
C ILE A 143 3.26 1.68 2.02
N PHE A 144 3.32 0.40 2.40
CA PHE A 144 4.34 -0.53 1.91
C PHE A 144 3.72 -1.72 1.20
N HIS A 145 4.23 -2.04 0.01
CA HIS A 145 3.91 -3.27 -0.72
C HIS A 145 5.11 -4.21 -0.73
N ARG A 146 4.94 -5.42 -0.18
CA ARG A 146 5.99 -6.44 -0.10
C ARG A 146 6.22 -7.04 -1.49
N LEU A 147 7.49 -7.32 -1.80
CA LEU A 147 7.88 -8.19 -2.91
C LEU A 147 8.20 -9.59 -2.39
N TYR A 148 7.95 -10.59 -3.21
CA TYR A 148 8.18 -11.99 -2.92
C TYR A 148 9.50 -12.46 -3.57
N GLU A 149 10.05 -13.54 -3.05
CA GLU A 149 11.28 -14.21 -3.52
C GLU A 149 10.94 -15.60 -4.05
#